data_AF-A0A8C2LNU6-F1
#
_entry.id   AF-A0A8C2LNU6-F1
#
_cell.length_a   1.000
_cell.length_b   1.000
_cell.length_c   1.000
_cell.angle_alpha   90.00
_cell.angle_beta   90.00
_cell.angle_gamma   90.00
#
_symmetry.space_group_name_H-M   'P 1'
#
loop_
_entity.id
_entity.type
_entity.pdbx_description
1 polymer ?
#
loop_
_entity_poly.entity_id
_entity_poly.type
_entity_poly.pdbx_seq_one_letter_code
_entity_poly.pdbx_strand_id
1 'polypeptide(L)'
;MNRTNLMIRKMKLPAVVVGTATNDVQILEVPKLKVCAMRRILKARGMILTFDQLALESPKGRGTVLLSSPWKNQEVYRHFGKALGTPHCHTKPCVRSKGQKFERARGRRASRSYKN
;
A
#
# COMPACT_ATOMS: atom_id res chain seq x y z
N MET A 1 7.07 -1.90 6.07
CA MET A 1 7.76 -0.71 5.51
C MET A 1 7.04 -0.20 4.28
N ASN A 2 6.33 0.93 4.40
CA ASN A 2 5.66 1.56 3.27
C ASN A 2 6.70 2.15 2.30
N ARG A 3 6.60 1.81 1.01
CA ARG A 3 7.50 2.29 -0.08
C ARG A 3 7.67 3.81 -0.09
N THR A 4 6.63 4.53 0.31
CA THR A 4 6.61 6.00 0.41
C THR A 4 7.70 6.53 1.35
N ASN A 5 7.86 5.96 2.55
CA ASN A 5 8.91 6.39 3.49
C ASN A 5 10.33 6.09 2.99
N LEU A 6 10.52 5.00 2.23
CA LEU A 6 11.83 4.66 1.66
C LEU A 6 12.24 5.62 0.54
N MET A 7 11.30 5.99 -0.34
CA MET A 7 11.56 6.95 -1.42
C MET A 7 11.79 8.36 -0.86
N ILE A 8 11.00 8.77 0.13
CA ILE A 8 11.13 10.09 0.77
C ILE A 8 12.49 10.21 1.51
N ARG A 9 12.99 9.14 2.13
CA ARG A 9 14.32 9.19 2.78
C ARG A 9 15.49 9.38 1.79
N LYS A 10 15.32 8.98 0.52
CA LYS A 10 16.35 9.13 -0.52
C LYS A 10 16.26 10.48 -1.26
N MET A 11 15.13 11.16 -1.21
CA MET A 11 14.89 12.38 -1.99
C MET A 11 14.65 13.57 -1.06
N LYS A 12 15.38 14.67 -1.28
CA LYS A 12 15.26 15.92 -0.51
C LYS A 12 14.10 16.82 -0.98
N LEU A 13 13.23 16.30 -1.84
CA LEU A 13 12.15 17.03 -2.50
C LEU A 13 10.80 16.84 -1.77
N PRO A 14 9.88 17.82 -1.82
CA PRO A 14 8.52 17.67 -1.31
C PRO A 14 7.78 16.53 -2.00
N ALA A 15 7.18 15.65 -1.18
CA ALA A 15 6.41 14.51 -1.66
C ALA A 15 4.92 14.84 -1.72
N VAL A 16 4.29 14.56 -2.85
CA VAL A 16 2.87 14.86 -3.11
C VAL A 16 2.11 13.54 -3.15
N VAL A 17 1.17 13.37 -2.23
CA VAL A 17 0.32 12.19 -2.16
C VAL A 17 -1.11 12.60 -2.49
N VAL A 18 -1.62 12.12 -3.62
CA VAL A 18 -3.04 12.27 -3.99
C VAL A 18 -3.83 11.19 -3.24
N GLY A 19 -4.14 11.46 -1.97
CA GLY A 19 -4.87 10.54 -1.12
C GLY A 19 -4.63 10.76 0.37
N THR A 20 -4.95 9.75 1.17
CA THR A 20 -4.76 9.76 2.62
C THR A 20 -3.34 9.32 2.97
N ALA A 21 -2.64 10.14 3.73
CA ALA A 21 -1.38 9.77 4.34
C ALA A 21 -1.65 9.26 5.77
N THR A 22 -1.17 8.06 6.08
CA THR A 22 -1.37 7.41 7.38
C THR A 22 -0.07 7.37 8.18
N ASN A 23 -0.18 7.44 9.51
CA ASN A 23 0.97 7.24 10.39
C ASN A 23 1.26 5.74 10.55
N ASP A 24 2.54 5.36 10.47
CA ASP A 24 2.99 3.99 10.70
C ASP A 24 3.59 3.91 12.11
N VAL A 25 2.89 3.23 13.02
CA VAL A 25 3.26 3.12 14.45
C VAL A 25 4.59 2.40 14.65
N GLN A 26 5.03 1.60 13.67
CA GLN A 26 6.32 0.90 13.74
C GLN A 26 7.52 1.86 13.59
N ILE A 27 7.29 3.09 13.12
CA ILE A 27 8.35 4.08 12.91
C ILE A 27 8.41 4.99 14.13
N LEU A 28 9.43 4.78 14.96
CA LEU A 28 9.63 5.55 16.19
C LEU A 28 10.05 7.00 15.92
N GLU A 29 10.97 7.20 14.96
CA GLU A 29 11.46 8.53 14.58
C GLU A 29 11.12 8.87 13.13
N VAL A 30 10.31 9.91 12.96
CA VAL A 30 9.96 10.47 11.65
C VAL A 30 10.95 11.58 11.30
N PRO A 31 11.65 11.51 10.16
CA PRO A 31 12.52 12.60 9.71
C PRO A 31 11.71 13.87 9.42
N LYS A 32 12.37 15.02 9.29
CA LYS A 32 11.71 16.26 8.88
C LYS A 32 11.35 16.17 7.39
N LEU A 33 10.06 16.05 7.09
CA LEU A 33 9.55 15.86 5.74
C LEU A 33 8.69 17.05 5.31
N LYS A 34 8.71 17.38 4.01
CA LYS A 34 7.70 18.23 3.36
C LYS A 34 6.74 17.33 2.58
N VAL A 35 5.48 17.28 2.99
CA VAL A 35 4.48 16.38 2.37
C VAL A 35 3.20 17.16 2.05
N CYS A 36 2.65 16.97 0.86
CA CYS A 36 1.32 17.44 0.49
C CYS A 36 0.33 16.25 0.50
N ALA A 37 -0.81 16.40 1.16
CA ALA A 37 -1.85 15.35 1.23
C ALA A 37 -3.26 15.94 1.42
N MET A 38 -4.30 15.16 1.08
CA MET A 38 -5.70 15.59 1.24
C MET A 38 -6.18 15.62 2.69
N ARG A 39 -5.65 14.74 3.56
CA ARG A 39 -6.02 14.70 4.98
C ARG A 39 -4.83 15.12 5.84
N ARG A 40 -5.06 16.11 6.72
CA ARG A 40 -4.02 16.66 7.62
C ARG A 40 -3.60 15.61 8.65
N ILE A 41 -2.29 15.39 8.76
CA ILE A 41 -1.68 14.58 9.83
C ILE A 41 -1.20 15.53 10.92
N LEU A 42 -1.65 15.39 12.17
CA LEU A 42 -1.29 16.33 13.23
C LEU A 42 0.06 16.03 13.92
N LYS A 43 0.62 14.83 13.72
CA LYS A 43 1.82 14.33 14.42
C LYS A 43 3.09 14.24 13.56
N ALA A 44 3.13 14.90 12.39
CA ALA A 44 4.36 14.86 11.58
C ALA A 44 5.38 15.87 12.09
N ARG A 45 6.66 15.46 12.15
CA ARG A 45 7.79 16.30 12.59
C ARG A 45 8.28 17.29 11.49
N GLY A 46 7.41 17.62 10.54
CA GLY A 46 7.75 18.38 9.31
C GLY A 46 6.59 19.26 8.82
N MET A 47 6.71 19.79 7.60
CA MET A 47 5.70 20.66 7.01
C MET A 47 4.69 19.84 6.20
N ILE A 48 3.41 20.06 6.50
CA ILE A 48 2.31 19.47 5.75
C ILE A 48 1.61 20.57 4.97
N LEU A 49 1.60 20.42 3.65
CA LEU A 49 0.95 21.33 2.72
C LEU A 49 -0.42 20.78 2.32
N THR A 50 -1.38 21.68 2.11
CA THR A 50 -2.59 21.37 1.34
C THR A 50 -2.32 21.48 -0.16
N PHE A 51 -3.20 20.93 -0.99
CA PHE A 51 -3.06 21.05 -2.44
C PHE A 51 -3.11 22.51 -2.92
N ASP A 52 -3.91 23.36 -2.27
CA ASP A 52 -3.98 24.78 -2.61
C ASP A 52 -2.66 25.50 -2.27
N GLN A 53 -2.06 25.19 -1.12
CA GLN A 53 -0.76 25.74 -0.72
C GLN A 53 0.36 25.29 -1.66
N LEU A 54 0.34 24.01 -2.06
CA LEU A 54 1.28 23.48 -3.03
C LEU A 54 1.11 24.13 -4.42
N ALA A 55 -0.13 24.38 -4.84
CA ALA A 55 -0.41 25.04 -6.12
C ALA A 55 0.11 26.49 -6.15
N LEU A 56 0.07 27.19 -5.02
CA LEU A 56 0.67 28.52 -4.88
C LEU A 56 2.21 28.47 -4.88
N GLU A 57 2.81 27.52 -4.16
CA GLU A 57 4.28 27.39 -4.05
C GLU A 57 4.92 26.86 -5.34
N SER A 58 4.25 25.93 -6.03
CA SER A 58 4.77 25.27 -7.24
C SER A 58 3.63 24.99 -8.22
N PRO A 59 3.12 26.02 -8.93
CA PRO A 59 1.99 25.88 -9.86
C PRO A 59 2.30 24.93 -11.02
N LYS A 60 3.58 24.82 -11.42
CA LYS A 60 4.05 23.90 -12.46
C LYS A 60 4.50 22.53 -11.92
N GLY A 61 4.45 22.29 -10.61
CA GLY A 61 4.88 21.05 -9.96
C GLY A 61 6.39 20.74 -10.03
N ARG A 62 7.23 21.68 -10.48
CA ARG A 62 8.68 21.48 -10.59
C ARG A 62 9.29 21.28 -9.20
N GLY A 63 10.18 20.31 -9.07
CA GLY A 63 10.82 19.99 -7.79
C GLY A 63 9.91 19.25 -6.80
N THR A 64 8.78 18.67 -7.25
CA THR A 64 7.92 17.81 -6.43
C THR A 64 7.98 16.36 -6.91
N VAL A 65 7.73 15.41 -6.01
CA VAL A 65 7.65 13.97 -6.35
C VAL A 65 6.23 13.49 -6.09
N LEU A 66 5.54 13.07 -7.14
CA LEU A 66 4.22 12.47 -7.02
C LEU A 66 4.35 11.01 -6.58
N LEU A 67 3.68 10.65 -5.49
CA LEU A 67 3.68 9.31 -4.94
C LEU A 67 2.29 8.69 -5.08
N SER A 68 2.24 7.53 -5.73
CA SER A 68 1.05 6.70 -5.83
C SER A 68 1.13 5.51 -4.88
N SER A 69 0.03 5.26 -4.18
CA SER A 69 -0.09 4.07 -3.33
C SER A 69 -0.17 2.80 -4.20
N PRO A 70 0.38 1.67 -3.71
CA PRO A 70 0.29 0.40 -4.42
C PRO A 70 -1.16 -0.11 -4.45
N TRP A 71 -1.83 0.08 -5.58
CA TRP A 71 -3.20 -0.38 -5.88
C TRP A 71 -3.43 -1.88 -5.64
N LYS A 72 -2.49 -2.75 -6.04
CA LYS A 72 -2.64 -4.23 -5.96
C LYS A 72 -2.51 -4.80 -4.53
N ASN A 73 -2.24 -3.99 -3.51
CA ASN A 73 -2.16 -4.46 -2.13
C ASN A 73 -3.51 -4.69 -1.45
N GLN A 74 -4.63 -4.28 -2.08
CA GLN A 74 -5.96 -4.49 -1.50
C GLN A 74 -6.34 -5.98 -1.50
N GLU A 75 -7.14 -6.38 -0.51
CA GLU A 75 -7.57 -7.77 -0.33
C GLU A 75 -8.32 -8.32 -1.55
N VAL A 76 -9.11 -7.47 -2.21
CA VAL A 76 -9.86 -7.83 -3.43
C VAL A 76 -8.92 -8.33 -4.53
N TYR A 77 -7.76 -7.68 -4.70
CA TYR A 77 -6.78 -8.08 -5.72
C TYR A 77 -6.14 -9.44 -5.48
N ARG A 78 -6.21 -9.99 -4.26
CA ARG A 78 -5.74 -11.35 -3.98
C ARG A 78 -6.66 -12.42 -4.54
N HIS A 79 -7.92 -12.08 -4.81
CA HIS A 79 -8.91 -12.98 -5.39
C HIS A 79 -8.91 -12.95 -6.93
N PHE A 80 -8.23 -11.97 -7.54
CA PHE A 80 -8.05 -11.90 -8.99
C PHE A 80 -6.81 -12.66 -9.45
N GLY A 81 -6.78 -13.01 -10.74
CA GLY A 81 -5.67 -13.71 -11.39
C GLY A 81 -6.08 -15.07 -11.94
N LYS A 82 -5.14 -16.01 -12.00
CA LYS A 82 -5.39 -17.37 -12.49
C LYS A 82 -6.49 -18.05 -11.67
N ALA A 83 -7.34 -18.82 -12.34
CA ALA A 83 -8.41 -19.55 -11.68
C ALA A 83 -7.86 -20.51 -10.60
N LEU A 84 -8.59 -20.58 -9.48
CA LEU A 84 -8.34 -21.53 -8.41
C LEU A 84 -8.47 -22.95 -8.96
N GLY A 85 -7.43 -23.76 -8.80
CA GLY A 85 -7.43 -25.10 -9.41
C GLY A 85 -6.33 -25.29 -10.45
N THR A 86 -5.80 -24.18 -10.99
CA THR A 86 -4.72 -24.21 -11.99
C THR A 86 -3.37 -24.47 -11.31
N PRO A 87 -2.45 -25.26 -11.91
CA PRO A 87 -1.10 -25.41 -11.38
C PRO A 87 -0.40 -24.07 -11.17
N HIS A 88 0.34 -23.93 -10.06
CA HIS A 88 1.08 -22.71 -9.70
C HIS A 88 0.20 -21.45 -9.53
N CYS A 89 -1.08 -21.61 -9.18
CA CYS A 89 -1.93 -20.48 -8.82
C CYS A 89 -1.76 -20.10 -7.33
N HIS A 90 -1.56 -18.81 -7.07
CA HIS A 90 -1.48 -18.25 -5.70
C HIS A 90 -2.69 -17.39 -5.34
N THR A 91 -3.74 -17.43 -6.16
CA THR A 91 -5.01 -16.73 -5.95
C THR A 91 -5.64 -17.19 -4.63
N LYS A 92 -6.07 -16.22 -3.81
CA LYS A 92 -6.73 -16.50 -2.53
C LYS A 92 -8.15 -17.03 -2.80
N PRO A 93 -8.57 -18.14 -2.18
CA PRO A 93 -9.92 -18.66 -2.32
C PRO A 93 -10.97 -17.79 -1.61
N CYS A 94 -12.16 -17.69 -2.20
CA CYS A 94 -13.32 -17.01 -1.63
C CYS A 94 -14.05 -17.95 -0.65
N VAL A 95 -13.51 -18.10 0.56
CA VAL A 95 -14.07 -18.96 1.61
C VAL A 95 -14.96 -18.20 2.58
N ARG A 96 -16.03 -18.86 3.08
CA ARG A 96 -16.93 -18.31 4.12
C ARG A 96 -16.22 -18.03 5.43
N SER A 97 -15.32 -18.92 5.84
CA SER A 97 -14.54 -18.80 7.07
C SER A 97 -13.19 -19.47 6.93
N LYS A 98 -12.28 -19.16 7.85
CA LYS A 98 -10.97 -19.82 7.94
C LYS A 98 -11.07 -21.01 8.89
N GLY A 99 -10.54 -22.15 8.49
CA GLY A 99 -10.50 -23.34 9.34
C GLY A 99 -10.11 -24.59 8.59
N GLN A 100 -9.90 -25.70 9.30
CA GLN A 100 -9.55 -26.98 8.66
C GLN A 100 -10.66 -27.50 7.74
N LYS A 101 -11.92 -27.22 8.09
CA LYS A 101 -13.13 -27.66 7.37
C LYS A 101 -13.41 -26.88 6.08
N PHE A 102 -12.78 -25.71 5.87
CA PHE A 102 -13.07 -24.82 4.74
C PHE A 102 -11.95 -24.87 3.70
N GLU A 103 -12.22 -25.53 2.56
CA GLU A 103 -11.39 -25.55 1.33
C GLU A 103 -9.88 -25.79 1.54
N ARG A 104 -9.52 -26.69 2.46
CA ARG A 104 -8.13 -27.02 2.81
C ARG A 104 -7.70 -28.47 2.58
N ALA A 105 -8.59 -29.31 2.04
CA ALA A 105 -8.37 -30.74 1.84
C ALA A 105 -7.85 -31.06 0.43
N ARG A 106 -8.74 -31.48 -0.48
CA ARG A 106 -8.40 -31.85 -1.86
C ARG A 106 -7.85 -30.66 -2.65
N GLY A 107 -6.82 -30.88 -3.47
CA GLY A 107 -6.21 -29.84 -4.32
C GLY A 107 -5.29 -28.86 -3.57
N ARG A 108 -5.19 -28.96 -2.23
CA ARG A 108 -4.35 -28.09 -1.39
C ARG A 108 -3.23 -28.83 -0.65
N ARG A 109 -3.33 -30.15 -0.52
CA ARG A 109 -2.36 -30.99 0.21
C ARG A 109 -2.10 -32.27 -0.58
N ALA A 110 -0.84 -32.73 -0.58
CA ALA A 110 -0.44 -33.92 -1.31
C ALA A 110 -1.16 -35.19 -0.83
N SER A 111 -1.50 -35.28 0.46
CA SER A 111 -2.16 -36.45 1.04
C SER A 111 -3.63 -36.65 0.63
N ARG A 112 -4.25 -35.69 -0.06
CA ARG A 112 -5.66 -35.76 -0.49
C ARG A 112 -5.76 -35.61 -2.01
N SER A 113 -5.48 -36.72 -2.71
CA SER A 113 -5.55 -36.90 -4.17
C SER A 113 -4.47 -36.16 -4.96
N TYR A 114 -4.50 -34.83 -5.02
CA TYR A 114 -3.52 -34.02 -5.75
C TYR A 114 -3.32 -32.66 -5.07
N LYS A 115 -2.22 -32.00 -5.40
CA LYS A 115 -1.89 -30.66 -4.92
C LYS A 115 -1.55 -29.75 -6.09
N ASN A 116 -2.18 -28.59 -6.12
CA ASN A 116 -1.88 -27.51 -7.06
C ASN A 116 -0.77 -26.58 -6.56
#